data_AF-A0A3S0Y856-F1
#
_entry.id   AF-A0A3S0Y856-F1
#
_cell.length_a   1.000
_cell.length_b   1.000
_cell.length_c   1.000
_cell.angle_alpha   90.00
_cell.angle_beta   90.00
_cell.angle_gamma   90.00
#
_symmetry.space_group_name_H-M   'P 1'
#
loop_
_entity.id
_entity.type
_entity.pdbx_description
1 polymer ?
#
loop_
_entity_poly.entity_id
_entity_poly.type
_entity_poly.pdbx_seq_one_letter_code
_entity_poly.pdbx_strand_id
1 'polypeptide(L)'
;MNYLQLNVTHTVTLRLAFVGVSSLWLLTPFPKAQVMEAGDILKKSKNYQLQPAQEQVCPSANLIPKRSFHTAKDYIYICRGERDDSLGYYVRISKNGGNKITVPISSKNGETYVAIQGELTYMVSPYELVITKLSKGGSVSFREKVNSAIAADGKPLARGCPDGNTTFVEAKTKNFIVYICGREVPSSCVAVARQGNQKIIIPLQSYNSREGIEDSQFIAVNGDIRYLLTRNALKVSRDGKTIIKEKVLYWN
;
A
#
# COMPACT_ATOMS: atom_id res chain seq x y z
N MET A 1 -10.33 31.57 -50.08
CA MET A 1 -10.95 30.30 -50.53
C MET A 1 -11.33 29.48 -49.31
N ASN A 2 -12.64 29.42 -49.10
CA ASN A 2 -13.48 28.44 -48.41
C ASN A 2 -12.93 27.65 -47.20
N TYR A 3 -13.47 28.02 -46.04
CA TYR A 3 -13.75 27.14 -44.92
C TYR A 3 -14.86 26.15 -45.32
N LEU A 4 -14.67 24.85 -45.04
CA LEU A 4 -15.76 23.87 -45.03
C LEU A 4 -16.03 23.46 -43.59
N GLN A 5 -17.12 24.01 -43.06
CA GLN A 5 -17.84 23.46 -41.92
C GLN A 5 -18.59 22.21 -42.37
N LEU A 6 -18.57 21.16 -41.56
CA LEU A 6 -19.46 20.01 -41.71
C LEU A 6 -20.23 19.84 -40.40
N ASN A 7 -21.43 20.44 -40.39
CA ASN A 7 -22.51 20.10 -39.49
C ASN A 7 -23.10 18.76 -39.94
N VAL A 8 -23.20 17.79 -39.03
CA VAL A 8 -24.10 16.65 -39.19
C VAL A 8 -24.91 16.51 -37.90
N THR A 9 -26.12 17.04 -37.96
CA THR A 9 -27.23 16.72 -37.06
C THR A 9 -27.90 15.44 -37.56
N HIS A 10 -28.05 14.43 -36.71
CA HIS A 10 -29.08 13.41 -36.93
C HIS A 10 -29.83 13.07 -35.63
N THR A 11 -31.13 13.13 -35.81
CA THR A 11 -32.24 13.06 -34.87
C THR A 11 -32.74 11.62 -34.70
N VAL A 12 -33.20 11.29 -33.48
CA VAL A 12 -34.36 10.42 -33.15
C VAL A 12 -34.13 8.91 -33.39
N THR A 13 -34.33 8.00 -32.42
CA THR A 13 -35.64 7.64 -31.84
C THR A 13 -35.44 6.79 -30.57
N LEU A 14 -36.09 7.17 -29.47
CA LEU A 14 -36.18 6.39 -28.24
C LEU A 14 -37.43 5.50 -28.34
N ARG A 15 -37.27 4.17 -28.29
CA ARG A 15 -38.41 3.24 -28.19
C ARG A 15 -38.54 2.72 -26.77
N LEU A 16 -39.61 3.16 -26.08
CA LEU A 16 -40.16 2.49 -24.92
C LEU A 16 -40.93 1.24 -25.36
N ALA A 17 -40.81 0.16 -24.59
CA ALA A 17 -41.84 -0.86 -24.50
C ALA A 17 -42.00 -1.27 -23.03
N PHE A 18 -43.18 -0.94 -22.48
CA PHE A 18 -43.73 -1.55 -21.28
C PHE A 18 -44.37 -2.88 -21.67
N VAL A 19 -44.03 -3.96 -20.99
CA VAL A 19 -44.96 -5.08 -20.75
C VAL A 19 -44.68 -5.60 -19.35
N GLY A 20 -45.64 -5.37 -18.44
CA GLY A 20 -45.74 -6.13 -17.20
C GLY A 20 -46.58 -7.37 -17.43
N VAL A 21 -46.31 -8.43 -16.65
CA VAL A 21 -47.32 -9.42 -16.25
C VAL A 21 -46.92 -9.94 -14.86
N SER A 22 -47.90 -9.83 -13.97
CA SER A 22 -47.92 -10.30 -12.59
C SER A 22 -48.05 -11.82 -12.46
N SER A 23 -47.85 -12.28 -11.22
CA SER A 23 -48.27 -13.57 -10.65
C SER A 23 -47.32 -14.76 -10.94
N LEU A 24 -47.14 -15.75 -10.07
CA LEU A 24 -47.95 -16.22 -8.95
C LEU A 24 -47.06 -17.01 -7.98
N TRP A 25 -47.46 -17.05 -6.72
CA TRP A 25 -46.85 -17.78 -5.62
C TRP A 25 -46.68 -19.27 -5.92
N LEU A 26 -45.52 -19.84 -5.59
CA LEU A 26 -45.40 -21.24 -5.21
C LEU A 26 -44.47 -21.35 -3.99
N LEU A 27 -45.11 -21.54 -2.83
CA LEU A 27 -44.54 -22.11 -1.63
C LEU A 27 -44.27 -23.59 -1.88
N THR A 28 -43.04 -24.06 -1.68
CA THR A 28 -42.76 -25.48 -1.38
C THR A 28 -41.65 -25.58 -0.32
N PRO A 29 -41.62 -26.68 0.46
CA PRO A 29 -41.19 -26.67 1.85
C PRO A 29 -39.70 -26.95 2.06
N PHE A 30 -39.19 -26.45 3.17
CA PHE A 30 -37.90 -26.78 3.77
C PHE A 30 -37.72 -28.29 3.98
N PRO A 31 -36.64 -28.90 3.48
CA PRO A 31 -36.14 -30.14 4.03
C PRO A 31 -35.21 -29.85 5.22
N LYS A 32 -35.71 -30.23 6.40
CA LYS A 32 -35.02 -30.75 7.59
C LYS A 32 -33.56 -30.30 7.82
N ALA A 33 -33.42 -29.45 8.83
CA ALA A 33 -32.23 -29.39 9.66
C ALA A 33 -31.90 -30.80 10.19
N GLN A 34 -30.74 -31.32 9.82
CA GLN A 34 -30.13 -32.44 10.52
C GLN A 34 -29.30 -31.87 11.67
N VAL A 35 -29.73 -32.19 12.88
CA VAL A 35 -28.90 -32.15 14.08
C VAL A 35 -27.82 -33.22 13.87
N MET A 36 -26.57 -32.79 13.73
CA MET A 36 -25.41 -33.66 13.91
C MET A 36 -24.65 -33.22 15.15
N GLU A 37 -24.32 -34.25 15.91
CA GLU A 37 -23.84 -34.26 17.29
C GLU A 37 -22.58 -33.44 17.53
N ALA A 38 -22.52 -32.93 18.77
CA ALA A 38 -21.28 -32.57 19.43
C ALA A 38 -20.37 -33.81 19.53
N GLY A 39 -19.27 -33.79 18.77
CA GLY A 39 -18.14 -34.70 18.90
C GLY A 39 -16.89 -33.90 19.24
N ASP A 40 -16.42 -34.09 20.45
CA ASP A 40 -15.28 -33.48 21.11
C ASP A 40 -13.93 -33.98 20.53
N ILE A 41 -12.85 -33.26 20.84
CA ILE A 41 -11.43 -33.70 20.87
C ILE A 41 -10.50 -33.33 19.68
N LEU A 42 -9.69 -32.29 19.99
CA LEU A 42 -8.23 -32.14 19.81
C LEU A 42 -7.60 -31.67 18.48
N LYS A 43 -6.97 -30.50 18.63
CA LYS A 43 -5.61 -30.15 18.20
C LYS A 43 -5.34 -30.19 16.69
N LYS A 44 -5.61 -29.05 16.06
CA LYS A 44 -4.71 -28.54 15.01
C LYS A 44 -4.45 -27.04 15.20
N SER A 45 -3.76 -26.74 16.29
CA SER A 45 -3.03 -25.48 16.44
C SER A 45 -1.95 -25.44 15.36
N LYS A 46 -2.19 -24.70 14.28
CA LYS A 46 -1.11 -24.26 13.40
C LYS A 46 -0.56 -22.96 13.99
N ASN A 47 0.66 -23.07 14.52
CA ASN A 47 1.59 -22.02 14.91
C ASN A 47 1.24 -20.61 14.38
N TYR A 48 0.56 -19.82 15.21
CA TYR A 48 0.83 -18.39 15.21
C TYR A 48 2.12 -18.20 15.99
N GLN A 49 3.16 -17.79 15.26
CA GLN A 49 4.42 -17.34 15.79
C GLN A 49 4.13 -16.31 16.89
N LEU A 50 4.49 -16.66 18.12
CA LEU A 50 4.21 -15.90 19.33
C LEU A 50 4.64 -14.44 19.12
N GLN A 51 3.67 -13.53 18.99
CA GLN A 51 3.95 -12.11 19.14
C GLN A 51 4.49 -11.92 20.56
N PRO A 52 5.58 -11.15 20.77
CA PRO A 52 6.00 -10.81 22.12
C PRO A 52 4.78 -10.22 22.84
N ALA A 53 4.47 -10.73 24.04
CA ALA A 53 3.33 -10.29 24.83
C ALA A 53 3.25 -8.76 24.80
N GLN A 54 2.14 -8.23 24.28
CA GLN A 54 1.97 -6.80 24.01
C GLN A 54 2.03 -5.93 25.28
N GLU A 55 2.11 -6.55 26.46
CA GLU A 55 1.94 -5.94 27.78
C GLU A 55 3.06 -4.96 28.21
N GLN A 56 4.20 -4.87 27.49
CA GLN A 56 5.19 -3.82 27.83
C GLN A 56 6.05 -3.32 26.65
N VAL A 57 5.45 -3.18 25.47
CA VAL A 57 6.15 -2.62 24.31
C VAL A 57 6.40 -1.12 24.50
N CYS A 58 5.40 -0.37 24.93
CA CYS A 58 5.48 1.08 25.08
C CYS A 58 6.24 1.50 26.36
N PRO A 59 6.77 2.74 26.42
CA PRO A 59 7.63 3.17 27.53
C PRO A 59 6.93 3.23 28.90
N SER A 60 5.59 3.31 28.92
CA SER A 60 4.78 3.26 30.14
C SER A 60 3.63 2.28 29.94
N ALA A 61 3.19 1.61 31.02
CA ALA A 61 2.10 0.64 31.00
C ALA A 61 0.77 1.24 30.53
N ASN A 62 0.57 2.56 30.73
CA ASN A 62 -0.63 3.26 30.29
C ASN A 62 -0.61 3.62 28.80
N LEU A 63 0.54 3.49 28.14
CA LEU A 63 0.69 3.79 26.73
C LEU A 63 0.49 2.51 25.92
N ILE A 64 -0.49 2.51 25.04
CA ILE A 64 -0.77 1.38 24.17
C ILE A 64 -0.19 1.59 22.76
N PRO A 65 0.23 0.52 22.07
CA PRO A 65 0.58 0.60 20.66
C PRO A 65 -0.63 1.04 19.80
N LYS A 66 -0.45 2.08 18.99
CA LYS A 66 -1.41 2.55 17.97
C LYS A 66 -1.18 1.89 16.61
N ARG A 67 0.07 1.52 16.30
CA ARG A 67 0.51 0.91 15.05
C ARG A 67 1.61 -0.10 15.32
N SER A 68 1.70 -1.13 14.50
CA SER A 68 2.88 -1.99 14.39
C SER A 68 3.33 -2.13 12.94
N PHE A 69 4.63 -2.21 12.74
CA PHE A 69 5.28 -2.44 11.46
C PHE A 69 6.32 -3.52 11.64
N HIS A 70 6.26 -4.56 10.81
CA HIS A 70 7.17 -5.68 10.90
C HIS A 70 8.03 -5.72 9.65
N THR A 71 9.35 -5.72 9.83
CA THR A 71 10.31 -5.94 8.74
C THR A 71 10.86 -7.36 8.82
N ALA A 72 11.90 -7.69 8.05
CA ALA A 72 12.59 -8.96 8.23
C ALA A 72 13.37 -8.98 9.56
N LYS A 73 13.98 -7.85 9.93
CA LYS A 73 14.91 -7.73 11.06
C LYS A 73 14.31 -7.14 12.33
N ASP A 74 13.21 -6.40 12.22
CA ASP A 74 12.70 -5.58 13.32
C ASP A 74 11.19 -5.68 13.51
N TYR A 75 10.76 -5.47 14.75
CA TYR A 75 9.42 -5.03 15.10
C TYR A 75 9.44 -3.56 15.47
N ILE A 76 8.58 -2.77 14.87
CA ILE A 76 8.44 -1.34 15.14
C ILE A 76 7.02 -1.08 15.62
N TYR A 77 6.88 -0.28 16.65
CA TYR A 77 5.62 0.12 17.22
C TYR A 77 5.55 1.63 17.35
N ILE A 78 4.37 2.18 17.11
CA ILE A 78 4.06 3.57 17.39
C ILE A 78 3.15 3.59 18.60
N CYS A 79 3.65 4.08 19.72
CA CYS A 79 2.92 4.16 20.97
C CYS A 79 2.21 5.51 21.11
N ARG A 80 1.11 5.54 21.88
CA ARG A 80 0.51 6.81 22.31
C ARG A 80 1.52 7.66 23.07
N GLY A 81 1.34 8.97 23.00
CA GLY A 81 2.00 9.89 23.93
C GLY A 81 1.22 10.00 25.23
N GLU A 82 1.85 10.58 26.24
CA GLU A 82 1.27 10.78 27.58
C GLU A 82 0.16 11.83 27.60
N ARG A 83 0.19 12.74 26.62
CA ARG A 83 -0.81 13.79 26.41
C ARG A 83 -1.45 13.59 25.04
N ASP A 84 -2.68 14.08 24.88
CA ASP A 84 -3.44 13.94 23.63
C ASP A 84 -2.81 14.68 22.44
N ASP A 85 -2.06 15.75 22.69
CA ASP A 85 -1.34 16.55 21.70
C ASP A 85 0.03 15.96 21.30
N SER A 86 0.51 14.95 22.03
CA SER A 86 1.79 14.32 21.75
C SER A 86 1.71 13.38 20.54
N LEU A 87 2.71 13.47 19.66
CA LEU A 87 2.88 12.55 18.54
C LEU A 87 3.19 11.11 18.99
N GLY A 88 3.56 10.93 20.26
CA GLY A 88 3.86 9.64 20.87
C GLY A 88 5.30 9.19 20.68
N TYR A 89 5.50 7.87 20.75
CA TYR A 89 6.83 7.27 20.76
C TYR A 89 7.00 6.25 19.64
N TYR A 90 8.15 6.30 19.00
CA TYR A 90 8.67 5.26 18.13
C TYR A 90 9.42 4.24 18.97
N VAL A 91 9.00 2.98 18.91
CA VAL A 91 9.68 1.87 19.59
C VAL A 91 10.14 0.88 18.55
N ARG A 92 11.43 0.53 18.54
CA ARG A 92 12.00 -0.51 17.67
C ARG A 92 12.60 -1.61 18.52
N ILE A 93 12.29 -2.85 18.19
CA ILE A 93 12.81 -4.06 18.84
C ILE A 93 13.44 -4.93 17.75
N SER A 94 14.75 -5.14 17.84
CA SER A 94 15.45 -6.05 16.94
C SER A 94 15.01 -7.49 17.19
N LYS A 95 14.64 -8.22 16.14
CA LYS A 95 14.32 -9.65 16.23
C LYS A 95 15.53 -10.48 16.60
N ASN A 96 16.70 -10.04 16.15
CA ASN A 96 17.98 -10.70 16.39
C ASN A 96 18.78 -9.82 17.37
N GLY A 97 18.86 -10.22 18.63
CA GLY A 97 19.67 -9.54 19.64
C GLY A 97 18.90 -8.67 20.65
N GLY A 98 17.56 -8.62 20.59
CA GLY A 98 16.73 -8.07 21.68
C GLY A 98 16.85 -6.57 21.95
N ASN A 99 17.69 -5.84 21.19
CA ASN A 99 17.88 -4.41 21.36
C ASN A 99 16.57 -3.66 21.16
N LYS A 100 16.13 -2.95 22.21
CA LYS A 100 14.96 -2.07 22.21
C LYS A 100 15.40 -0.62 22.22
N ILE A 101 14.87 0.18 21.31
CA ILE A 101 15.06 1.63 21.27
C ILE A 101 13.67 2.27 21.40
N THR A 102 13.58 3.33 22.20
CA THR A 102 12.38 4.16 22.32
C THR A 102 12.77 5.62 22.13
N VAL A 103 12.13 6.29 21.17
CA VAL A 103 12.43 7.68 20.79
C VAL A 103 11.12 8.45 20.61
N PRO A 104 11.00 9.69 21.11
CA PRO A 104 9.85 10.54 20.80
C PRO A 104 9.70 10.77 19.30
N ILE A 105 8.47 10.78 18.80
CA ILE A 105 8.18 11.12 17.41
C ILE A 105 8.33 12.62 17.21
N SER A 106 9.20 13.00 16.28
CA SER A 106 9.50 14.39 15.94
C SER A 106 8.52 14.94 14.90
N SER A 107 8.04 14.11 13.97
CA SER A 107 7.01 14.51 13.01
C SER A 107 6.20 13.33 12.49
N LYS A 108 4.99 13.62 12.01
CA LYS A 108 4.08 12.67 11.37
C LYS A 108 3.48 13.30 10.12
N ASN A 109 3.45 12.56 9.02
CA ASN A 109 2.71 12.91 7.82
C ASN A 109 2.00 11.66 7.27
N GLY A 110 0.67 11.65 7.33
CA GLY A 110 -0.12 10.44 7.05
C GLY A 110 0.28 9.30 7.99
N GLU A 111 0.60 8.13 7.42
CA GLU A 111 1.13 6.97 8.16
C GLU A 111 2.67 6.88 8.14
N THR A 112 3.36 7.99 7.81
CA THR A 112 4.82 8.10 7.96
C THR A 112 5.14 8.76 9.30
N TYR A 113 5.96 8.09 10.10
CA TYR A 113 6.40 8.53 11.41
C TYR A 113 7.91 8.75 11.39
N VAL A 114 8.36 9.88 11.91
CA VAL A 114 9.78 10.25 11.99
C VAL A 114 10.17 10.49 13.43
N ALA A 115 11.22 9.83 13.90
CA ALA A 115 11.83 10.05 15.20
C ALA A 115 13.32 10.36 15.02
N ILE A 116 13.85 11.29 15.82
CA ILE A 116 15.24 11.75 15.72
C ILE A 116 15.93 11.52 17.07
N GLN A 117 17.11 10.90 17.03
CA GLN A 117 17.96 10.71 18.20
C GLN A 117 19.41 11.03 17.83
N GLY A 118 19.87 12.22 18.23
CA GLY A 118 21.19 12.71 17.85
C GLY A 118 21.34 12.79 16.32
N GLU A 119 22.34 12.10 15.77
CA GLU A 119 22.60 12.05 14.32
C GLU A 119 21.74 11.03 13.56
N LEU A 120 20.90 10.26 14.26
CA LEU A 120 20.06 9.21 13.67
C LEU A 120 18.63 9.71 13.45
N THR A 121 18.15 9.52 12.23
CA THR A 121 16.74 9.70 11.86
C THR A 121 16.12 8.35 11.54
N TYR A 122 15.08 7.99 12.28
CA TYR A 122 14.26 6.81 12.06
C TYR A 122 12.97 7.23 11.38
N MET A 123 12.70 6.65 10.21
CA MET A 123 11.45 6.86 9.48
C MET A 123 10.80 5.50 9.23
N VAL A 124 9.53 5.36 9.60
CA VAL A 124 8.75 4.17 9.26
C VAL A 124 7.45 4.57 8.57
N SER A 125 7.07 3.80 7.57
CA SER A 125 5.83 3.88 6.83
C SER A 125 5.25 2.48 6.66
N PRO A 126 4.02 2.32 6.12
CA PRO A 126 3.51 0.98 5.78
C PRO A 126 4.36 0.21 4.75
N TYR A 127 5.28 0.88 4.04
CA TYR A 127 5.99 0.30 2.90
C TYR A 127 7.49 0.07 3.16
N GLU A 128 8.13 0.99 3.89
CA GLU A 128 9.55 0.91 4.18
C GLU A 128 9.91 1.50 5.56
N LEU A 129 10.94 0.90 6.15
CA LEU A 129 11.73 1.43 7.26
C LEU A 129 12.99 2.05 6.68
N VAL A 130 13.32 3.27 7.11
CA VAL A 130 14.54 3.97 6.72
C VAL A 130 15.23 4.49 7.96
N ILE A 131 16.50 4.14 8.14
CA ILE A 131 17.34 4.65 9.22
C ILE A 131 18.48 5.40 8.57
N THR A 132 18.55 6.71 8.81
CA THR A 132 19.59 7.57 8.24
C THR A 132 20.52 8.06 9.34
N LYS A 133 21.82 7.88 9.16
CA LYS A 133 22.86 8.49 9.98
C LYS A 133 23.45 9.68 9.25
N LEU A 134 23.35 10.86 9.86
CA LEU A 134 24.03 12.06 9.38
C LEU A 134 25.48 12.06 9.89
N SER A 135 26.40 12.56 9.08
CA SER A 135 27.81 12.71 9.40
C SER A 135 28.36 13.95 8.69
N LYS A 136 29.51 14.46 9.14
CA LYS A 136 30.12 15.67 8.57
C LYS A 136 30.36 15.61 7.05
N GLY A 137 30.52 14.40 6.48
CA GLY A 137 30.77 14.18 5.04
C GLY A 137 29.56 13.69 4.22
N GLY A 138 28.37 13.59 4.82
CA GLY A 138 27.17 13.11 4.13
C GLY A 138 26.26 12.25 5.00
N SER A 139 25.31 11.56 4.35
CA SER A 139 24.34 10.70 5.03
C SER A 139 24.41 9.27 4.53
N VAL A 140 24.31 8.31 5.44
CA VAL A 140 24.16 6.89 5.11
C VAL A 140 22.75 6.45 5.51
N SER A 141 22.00 5.89 4.55
CA SER A 141 20.64 5.40 4.80
C SER A 141 20.58 3.88 4.67
N PHE A 142 20.16 3.21 5.72
CA PHE A 142 19.70 1.83 5.70
C PHE A 142 18.21 1.82 5.35
N ARG A 143 17.81 0.89 4.46
CA ARG A 143 16.41 0.74 4.03
C ARG A 143 15.99 -0.71 4.13
N GLU A 144 14.78 -0.92 4.64
CA GLU A 144 14.18 -2.24 4.73
C GLU A 144 12.71 -2.19 4.32
N LYS A 145 12.24 -3.27 3.67
CA LYS A 145 10.83 -3.43 3.34
C LYS A 145 10.03 -3.71 4.60
N VAL A 146 8.89 -3.04 4.74
CA VAL A 146 7.89 -3.40 5.74
C VAL A 146 7.02 -4.51 5.14
N ASN A 147 7.02 -5.66 5.81
CA ASN A 147 6.29 -6.86 5.38
C ASN A 147 4.83 -6.81 5.81
N SER A 148 4.56 -6.18 6.96
CA SER A 148 3.20 -5.96 7.46
C SER A 148 3.12 -4.68 8.27
N ALA A 149 2.04 -3.93 8.09
CA ALA A 149 1.75 -2.71 8.82
C ALA A 149 0.30 -2.78 9.32
N ILE A 150 0.11 -2.71 10.64
CA ILE A 150 -1.15 -3.06 11.31
C ILE A 150 -1.58 -1.91 12.23
N ALA A 151 -2.87 -1.57 12.20
CA ALA A 151 -3.48 -0.60 13.10
C ALA A 151 -3.84 -1.21 14.45
N ALA A 152 -4.20 -0.37 15.42
CA ALA A 152 -4.63 -0.83 16.75
C ALA A 152 -5.85 -1.76 16.73
N ASP A 153 -6.73 -1.63 15.71
CA ASP A 153 -7.89 -2.51 15.52
C ASP A 153 -7.56 -3.81 14.77
N GLY A 154 -6.28 -4.09 14.53
CA GLY A 154 -5.81 -5.28 13.81
C GLY A 154 -5.91 -5.18 12.29
N LYS A 155 -6.47 -4.10 11.72
CA LYS A 155 -6.58 -3.96 10.27
C LYS A 155 -5.24 -3.58 9.62
N PRO A 156 -4.96 -4.08 8.41
CA PRO A 156 -3.77 -3.66 7.66
C PRO A 156 -3.88 -2.19 7.25
N LEU A 157 -2.79 -1.43 7.38
CA LEU A 157 -2.76 0.01 7.11
C LEU A 157 -2.68 0.33 5.61
N ALA A 158 -1.81 -0.37 4.89
CA ALA A 158 -1.71 -0.21 3.45
C ALA A 158 -1.03 -1.42 2.81
N ARG A 159 -1.50 -1.76 1.61
CA ARG A 159 -0.87 -2.72 0.70
C ARG A 159 -0.39 -1.98 -0.54
N GLY A 160 0.61 -2.56 -1.23
CA GLY A 160 1.03 -2.08 -2.55
C GLY A 160 -0.14 -2.16 -3.52
N CYS A 161 -0.50 -3.37 -3.91
CA CYS A 161 -1.70 -3.61 -4.72
C CYS A 161 -3.00 -3.59 -3.91
N PRO A 162 -4.13 -3.18 -4.53
CA PRO A 162 -5.46 -3.31 -3.93
C PRO A 162 -5.82 -4.76 -3.62
N ASP A 163 -6.81 -4.93 -2.75
CA ASP A 163 -7.28 -6.25 -2.33
C ASP A 163 -7.81 -7.07 -3.51
N GLY A 164 -7.41 -8.34 -3.56
CA GLY A 164 -7.74 -9.23 -4.68
C GLY A 164 -6.82 -9.10 -5.90
N ASN A 165 -5.87 -8.16 -5.91
CA ASN A 165 -4.86 -8.04 -6.97
C ASN A 165 -3.50 -8.61 -6.53
N THR A 166 -2.82 -9.25 -7.47
CA THR A 166 -1.42 -9.66 -7.40
C THR A 166 -0.51 -8.51 -7.83
N THR A 167 0.73 -8.54 -7.32
CA THR A 167 1.79 -7.61 -7.73
C THR A 167 2.60 -8.27 -8.85
N PHE A 168 2.59 -7.66 -10.04
CA PHE A 168 3.40 -8.08 -11.18
C PHE A 168 4.78 -7.42 -11.17
N VAL A 169 4.86 -6.18 -10.70
CA VAL A 169 6.11 -5.43 -10.55
C VAL A 169 6.06 -4.61 -9.26
N GLU A 170 7.14 -4.60 -8.50
CA GLU A 170 7.47 -3.64 -7.45
C GLU A 170 8.76 -2.89 -7.86
N ALA A 171 8.62 -1.61 -8.18
CA ALA A 171 9.74 -0.73 -8.52
C ALA A 171 9.92 0.34 -7.44
N LYS A 172 11.18 0.65 -7.08
CA LYS A 172 11.49 1.75 -6.15
C LYS A 172 12.39 2.76 -6.83
N THR A 173 12.04 4.04 -6.74
CA THR A 173 12.85 5.16 -7.21
C THR A 173 13.42 5.93 -6.02
N LYS A 174 13.89 7.16 -6.22
CA LYS A 174 14.28 8.02 -5.10
C LYS A 174 13.05 8.39 -4.25
N ASN A 175 11.98 8.83 -4.90
CA ASN A 175 10.82 9.42 -4.22
C ASN A 175 9.55 8.55 -4.25
N PHE A 176 9.52 7.50 -5.07
CA PHE A 176 8.31 6.69 -5.26
C PHE A 176 8.56 5.20 -5.04
N ILE A 177 7.52 4.51 -4.61
CA ILE A 177 7.37 3.06 -4.70
C ILE A 177 6.19 2.82 -5.64
N VAL A 178 6.44 2.10 -6.74
CA VAL A 178 5.47 1.87 -7.80
C VAL A 178 5.17 0.38 -7.86
N TYR A 179 3.89 0.03 -7.90
CA TYR A 179 3.42 -1.34 -8.08
C TYR A 179 2.64 -1.43 -9.38
N ILE A 180 2.92 -2.45 -10.18
CA ILE A 180 2.05 -2.87 -11.25
C ILE A 180 1.18 -4.00 -10.72
N CYS A 181 -0.13 -3.80 -10.79
CA CYS A 181 -1.12 -4.64 -10.14
C CYS A 181 -2.13 -5.17 -11.15
N GLY A 182 -2.66 -6.37 -10.89
CA GLY A 182 -3.70 -7.00 -11.69
C GLY A 182 -4.19 -8.29 -11.04
N ARG A 183 -5.05 -9.06 -11.70
CA ARG A 183 -5.45 -10.40 -11.22
C ARG A 183 -4.69 -11.47 -11.99
N GLU A 184 -5.05 -11.59 -13.26
CA GLU A 184 -4.43 -12.50 -14.23
C GLU A 184 -3.40 -11.78 -15.11
N VAL A 185 -3.68 -10.52 -15.44
CA VAL A 185 -2.81 -9.65 -16.25
C VAL A 185 -2.63 -8.28 -15.60
N PRO A 186 -1.52 -7.56 -15.86
CA PRO A 186 -1.33 -6.18 -15.44
C PRO A 186 -2.48 -5.27 -15.89
N SER A 187 -3.12 -4.56 -14.95
CA SER A 187 -4.26 -3.70 -15.25
C SER A 187 -4.19 -2.31 -14.62
N SER A 188 -3.36 -2.13 -13.59
CA SER A 188 -3.25 -0.85 -12.89
C SER A 188 -1.82 -0.57 -12.44
N CYS A 189 -1.49 0.72 -12.41
CA CYS A 189 -0.28 1.26 -11.82
C CYS A 189 -0.66 1.95 -10.50
N VAL A 190 -0.03 1.52 -9.41
CA VAL A 190 -0.14 2.16 -8.11
C VAL A 190 1.18 2.87 -7.82
N ALA A 191 1.16 4.19 -7.66
CA ALA A 191 2.34 4.93 -7.23
C ALA A 191 2.13 5.48 -5.82
N VAL A 192 3.10 5.25 -4.95
CA VAL A 192 3.14 5.72 -3.58
C VAL A 192 4.31 6.67 -3.42
N ALA A 193 4.03 7.91 -3.03
CA ALA A 193 5.06 8.85 -2.62
C ALA A 193 5.67 8.41 -1.28
N ARG A 194 7.00 8.28 -1.23
CA ARG A 194 7.72 7.91 0.00
C ARG A 194 7.56 8.93 1.11
N GLN A 195 7.38 10.19 0.75
CA GLN A 195 7.05 11.25 1.69
C GLN A 195 5.53 11.40 1.79
N GLY A 196 4.99 11.28 3.00
CA GLY A 196 3.56 11.44 3.29
C GLY A 196 2.65 10.29 2.86
N ASN A 197 3.18 9.24 2.22
CA ASN A 197 2.44 8.06 1.76
C ASN A 197 1.23 8.38 0.86
N GLN A 198 1.28 9.47 0.09
CA GLN A 198 0.24 9.76 -0.89
C GLN A 198 0.24 8.66 -1.94
N LYS A 199 -0.94 8.05 -2.14
CA LYS A 199 -1.14 6.91 -3.03
C LYS A 199 -2.07 7.31 -4.17
N ILE A 200 -1.66 7.00 -5.39
CA ILE A 200 -2.51 7.09 -6.58
C ILE A 200 -2.65 5.71 -7.21
N ILE A 201 -3.81 5.44 -7.78
CA ILE A 201 -4.11 4.21 -8.50
C ILE A 201 -4.65 4.64 -9.86
N ILE A 202 -3.96 4.23 -10.93
CA ILE A 202 -4.27 4.65 -12.29
C ILE A 202 -4.37 3.39 -13.16
N PRO A 203 -5.40 3.25 -14.01
CA PRO A 203 -5.47 2.14 -14.95
C PRO A 203 -4.29 2.16 -15.91
N LEU A 204 -3.77 0.98 -16.24
CA LEU A 204 -2.82 0.85 -17.34
C LEU A 204 -3.58 1.00 -18.66
N GLN A 205 -3.04 1.83 -19.55
CA GLN A 205 -3.55 1.96 -20.91
C GLN A 205 -2.94 0.89 -21.82
N SER A 206 -1.67 0.60 -21.61
CA SER A 206 -0.95 -0.43 -22.35
C SER A 206 0.27 -0.89 -21.57
N TYR A 207 0.65 -2.14 -21.77
CA TYR A 207 1.98 -2.62 -21.44
C TYR A 207 2.53 -3.41 -22.62
N ASN A 208 3.84 -3.35 -22.82
CA ASN A 208 4.51 -4.11 -23.87
C ASN A 208 5.45 -5.12 -23.23
N SER A 209 5.11 -6.41 -23.29
CA SER A 209 5.86 -7.51 -22.68
C SER A 209 6.55 -8.41 -23.72
N ARG A 210 7.11 -7.82 -24.79
CA ARG A 210 7.70 -8.54 -25.93
C ARG A 210 8.66 -9.68 -25.54
N GLU A 211 9.36 -9.58 -24.41
CA GLU A 211 10.33 -10.59 -23.94
C GLU A 211 10.14 -10.96 -22.45
N GLY A 212 8.96 -10.66 -21.88
CA GLY A 212 8.63 -10.91 -20.47
C GLY A 212 8.49 -9.63 -19.63
N ILE A 213 8.21 -9.80 -18.34
CA ILE A 213 7.95 -8.69 -17.39
C ILE A 213 9.20 -7.82 -17.18
N GLU A 214 10.40 -8.40 -17.32
CA GLU A 214 11.66 -7.69 -17.03
C GLU A 214 11.98 -6.55 -18.01
N ASP A 215 11.60 -6.70 -19.27
CA ASP A 215 11.77 -5.67 -20.32
C ASP A 215 10.46 -4.93 -20.60
N SER A 216 9.46 -5.14 -19.74
CA SER A 216 8.15 -4.55 -19.92
C SER A 216 8.16 -3.04 -19.69
N GLN A 217 7.46 -2.36 -20.58
CA GLN A 217 7.12 -0.95 -20.42
C GLN A 217 5.66 -0.86 -20.01
N PHE A 218 5.39 -0.18 -18.89
CA PHE A 218 4.05 0.01 -18.37
C PHE A 218 3.64 1.47 -18.54
N ILE A 219 2.52 1.70 -19.22
CA ILE A 219 2.00 3.03 -19.50
C ILE A 219 0.65 3.19 -18.83
N ALA A 220 0.55 4.16 -17.93
CA ALA A 220 -0.69 4.62 -17.32
C ALA A 220 -0.95 6.08 -17.72
N VAL A 221 -2.22 6.44 -17.90
CA VAL A 221 -2.63 7.80 -18.26
C VAL A 221 -3.75 8.25 -17.34
N ASN A 222 -3.64 9.46 -16.81
CA ASN A 222 -4.66 10.13 -16.02
C ASN A 222 -4.83 11.55 -16.56
N GLY A 223 -5.82 11.75 -17.43
CA GLY A 223 -6.02 13.02 -18.14
C GLY A 223 -4.84 13.36 -19.07
N ASP A 224 -4.25 14.53 -18.85
CA ASP A 224 -3.07 15.07 -19.54
C ASP A 224 -1.74 14.48 -19.03
N ILE A 225 -1.77 13.71 -17.93
CA ILE A 225 -0.58 13.15 -17.30
C ILE A 225 -0.36 11.70 -17.75
N ARG A 226 0.81 11.45 -18.33
CA ARG A 226 1.29 10.12 -18.74
C ARG A 226 2.41 9.64 -17.83
N TYR A 227 2.26 8.42 -17.34
CA TYR A 227 3.22 7.70 -16.52
C TYR A 227 3.81 6.57 -17.34
N LEU A 228 5.13 6.53 -17.44
CA LEU A 228 5.88 5.44 -18.09
C LEU A 228 6.83 4.86 -17.06
N LEU A 229 6.62 3.59 -16.72
CA LEU A 229 7.52 2.81 -15.89
C LEU A 229 8.27 1.79 -16.76
N THR A 230 9.59 1.78 -16.63
CA THR A 230 10.48 0.74 -17.16
C THR A 230 11.43 0.29 -16.07
N ARG A 231 12.17 -0.81 -16.29
CA ARG A 231 13.21 -1.30 -15.37
C ARG A 231 14.25 -0.24 -14.98
N ASN A 232 14.47 0.74 -15.85
CA ASN A 232 15.52 1.75 -15.68
C ASN A 232 14.99 3.07 -15.10
N ALA A 233 13.73 3.43 -15.38
CA ALA A 233 13.21 4.72 -15.00
C ALA A 233 11.69 4.78 -14.82
N LEU A 234 11.28 5.63 -13.90
CA LEU A 234 9.93 6.20 -13.87
C LEU A 234 9.97 7.57 -14.57
N LYS A 235 9.12 7.77 -15.57
CA LYS A 235 8.90 9.05 -16.23
C LYS A 235 7.45 9.48 -16.06
N VAL A 236 7.24 10.72 -15.65
CA VAL A 236 5.91 11.37 -15.64
C VAL A 236 5.97 12.54 -16.58
N SER A 237 5.02 12.63 -17.50
CA SER A 237 4.92 13.68 -18.50
C SER A 237 3.55 14.35 -18.44
N ARG A 238 3.50 15.64 -18.71
CA ARG A 238 2.28 16.44 -18.87
C ARG A 238 2.36 17.16 -20.21
N ASP A 239 1.33 17.05 -21.04
CA ASP A 239 1.29 17.68 -22.38
C ASP A 239 2.53 17.34 -23.23
N GLY A 240 2.99 16.08 -23.15
CA GLY A 240 4.19 15.60 -23.85
C GLY A 240 5.53 16.03 -23.24
N LYS A 241 5.56 16.93 -22.26
CA LYS A 241 6.78 17.37 -21.56
C LYS A 241 7.04 16.50 -20.33
N THR A 242 8.26 15.99 -20.19
CA THR A 242 8.65 15.22 -18.99
C THR A 242 8.80 16.16 -17.79
N ILE A 243 8.00 15.96 -16.76
CA ILE A 243 8.03 16.72 -15.51
C ILE A 243 8.77 15.98 -14.38
N ILE A 244 8.82 14.65 -14.46
CA ILE A 244 9.58 13.80 -13.52
C ILE A 244 10.32 12.74 -14.33
N LYS A 245 11.59 12.51 -14.02
CA LYS A 245 12.38 11.38 -14.51
C LYS A 245 13.26 10.89 -13.39
N GLU A 246 12.93 9.73 -12.83
CA GLU A 246 13.70 9.11 -11.76
C GLU A 246 14.25 7.77 -12.17
N LYS A 247 15.49 7.50 -11.76
CA LYS A 247 16.10 6.18 -11.91
C LYS A 247 15.40 5.19 -10.99
N VAL A 248 15.11 4.00 -11.52
CA VAL A 248 14.68 2.85 -10.72
C VAL A 248 15.89 2.25 -10.02
N LEU A 249 15.80 2.12 -8.70
CA LEU A 249 16.85 1.62 -7.80
C LEU A 249 16.63 0.16 -7.41
N TYR A 250 15.40 -0.34 -7.57
CA TYR A 250 14.99 -1.71 -7.27
C TYR A 250 13.85 -2.10 -8.20
N TRP A 251 13.88 -3.33 -8.71
CA TRP A 251 12.87 -3.93 -9.58
C TRP A 251 12.69 -5.39 -9.21
N ASN A 252 11.45 -5.81 -8.97
CA ASN A 252 11.04 -7.19 -8.67
C ASN A 252 9.62 -7.42 -9.18
#